data_AF-D1VUS1-F1
#
_entry.id   AF-D1VUS1-F1
#
_cell.length_a   1.000
_cell.length_b   1.000
_cell.length_c   1.000
_cell.angle_alpha   90.00
_cell.angle_beta   90.00
_cell.angle_gamma   90.00
#
_symmetry.space_group_name_H-M   'P 1'
#
loop_
_entity.id
_entity.type
_entity.pdbx_description
1 polymer ?
#
loop_
_entity_poly.entity_id
_entity_poly.type
_entity_poly.pdbx_seq_one_letter_code
_entity_poly.pdbx_strand_id
1 'polypeptide(L)'
;MINKLDIFSLTTSLILEKAKNNINFNDATYPDILNEGKEESDIFPFMNKSAFAGWILFDTKSNLTFSKDYITNNIGDDYINGFSEFNLDEYFDFIFSSYSSIFTVEEIEGSYIYLRDLILNVKIKAYDSQHFINKEFNNYFLRVSKYQNEYVIVQINTSFNDDFKDFFIKDLRDYLNYEKINIKKFADMKSYLKENLINIFYVYGSSLSDYSTYVQERFDEDQENRFLNKAFSKEDKELFNKFSLSLSNSTKNFQLNRDEIMYYVSLIYDEYLKNNDLNYSSYKDLDFKKIYYELSLRGQFCNLSELNNSLMLFKNYYLYIKKYNKNFDDLPIKSIDKAIDNTFIYQNLLQNSIEGYFVDETLLDIIKNSYFEESKFINEFENFIDYIQYYYLYENKNGELSPAVVKSISKELGLKATKNVKNLREYHFPELMVFLKFAKIKNIISVEKENLFKHGLYELSSNAYKYLNLDYNEKLALWFSTLINKEFYRDMYSQNKIDKIKKFMIDLFVKIDENKLEKNYSYQGEYEPIIGILIDLGIFKDFDKLEFTNLGKKIFKYYNKLIPIKNIINIDFKK
;
A
#
# COMPACT_ATOMS: atom_id res chain seq x y z
N MET A 1 -32.38 25.66 39.28
CA MET A 1 -33.26 24.53 38.95
C MET A 1 -32.66 23.87 37.72
N ILE A 2 -32.29 22.60 37.80
CA ILE A 2 -31.81 21.85 36.63
C ILE A 2 -33.05 21.47 35.81
N ASN A 3 -33.04 21.66 34.49
CA ASN A 3 -34.16 21.29 33.64
C ASN A 3 -34.28 19.75 33.64
N LYS A 4 -35.51 19.21 33.82
CA LYS A 4 -35.76 17.76 33.78
C LYS A 4 -35.22 17.10 32.51
N LEU A 5 -35.27 17.80 31.37
CA LEU A 5 -34.74 17.31 30.08
C LEU A 5 -33.22 17.15 30.11
N ASP A 6 -32.50 18.03 30.81
CA ASP A 6 -31.05 17.92 30.98
C ASP A 6 -30.72 16.68 31.81
N ILE A 7 -31.51 16.39 32.86
CA ILE A 7 -31.36 15.20 33.70
C ILE A 7 -31.57 13.94 32.86
N PHE A 8 -32.65 13.86 32.09
CA PHE A 8 -32.94 12.70 31.24
C PHE A 8 -31.86 12.48 30.17
N SER A 9 -31.42 13.53 29.47
CA SER A 9 -30.36 13.43 28.46
C SER A 9 -29.01 12.99 29.07
N LEU A 10 -28.68 13.51 30.25
CA LEU A 10 -27.47 13.10 30.98
C LEU A 10 -27.55 11.63 31.41
N THR A 11 -28.70 11.20 31.97
CA THR A 11 -28.94 9.81 32.34
C THR A 11 -28.78 8.88 31.15
N THR A 12 -29.36 9.23 30.00
CA THR A 12 -29.19 8.45 28.76
C THR A 12 -27.72 8.34 28.35
N SER A 13 -27.00 9.47 28.36
CA SER A 13 -25.58 9.52 27.98
C SER A 13 -24.72 8.61 28.86
N LEU A 14 -24.98 8.57 30.17
CA LEU A 14 -24.26 7.71 31.12
C LEU A 14 -24.57 6.23 30.93
N ILE A 15 -25.84 5.86 30.65
CA ILE A 15 -26.17 4.46 30.36
C ILE A 15 -25.49 4.01 29.06
N LEU A 16 -25.48 4.87 28.04
CA LEU A 16 -24.75 4.60 26.79
C LEU A 16 -23.25 4.41 27.04
N GLU A 17 -22.63 5.24 27.87
CA GLU A 17 -21.20 5.12 28.21
C GLU A 17 -20.89 3.81 28.95
N LYS A 18 -21.71 3.46 29.96
CA LYS A 18 -21.59 2.18 30.67
C LYS A 18 -21.77 0.99 29.73
N ALA A 19 -22.75 1.06 28.83
CA ALA A 19 -22.98 0.04 27.82
C ALA A 19 -21.76 -0.13 26.92
N LYS A 20 -21.22 0.96 26.36
CA LYS A 20 -20.01 0.93 25.52
C LYS A 20 -18.82 0.25 26.22
N ASN A 21 -18.63 0.53 27.51
CA ASN A 21 -17.48 0.00 28.25
C ASN A 21 -17.63 -1.47 28.67
N ASN A 22 -18.87 -1.94 28.86
CA ASN A 22 -19.17 -3.29 29.35
C ASN A 22 -19.51 -4.32 28.25
N ILE A 23 -19.61 -3.91 26.98
CA ILE A 23 -19.83 -4.85 25.86
C ILE A 23 -18.53 -5.61 25.54
N ASN A 24 -18.54 -6.91 25.84
CA ASN A 24 -17.55 -7.90 25.40
C ASN A 24 -18.17 -8.74 24.27
N PHE A 25 -17.78 -8.49 23.02
CA PHE A 25 -18.35 -9.17 21.85
C PHE A 25 -17.99 -10.67 21.73
N ASN A 26 -17.21 -11.21 22.68
CA ASN A 26 -16.81 -12.62 22.72
C ASN A 26 -17.67 -13.49 23.66
N ASP A 27 -18.60 -12.92 24.43
CA ASP A 27 -19.44 -13.68 25.36
C ASP A 27 -20.76 -14.13 24.69
N ALA A 28 -20.93 -15.45 24.53
CA ALA A 28 -22.08 -16.12 23.92
C ALA A 28 -23.36 -16.13 24.81
N THR A 29 -23.48 -15.19 25.74
CA THR A 29 -24.64 -15.05 26.65
C THR A 29 -25.45 -13.82 26.29
N TYR A 30 -26.01 -13.81 25.08
CA TYR A 30 -27.06 -12.87 24.70
C TYR A 30 -28.39 -13.62 24.55
N PRO A 31 -29.55 -12.95 24.67
CA PRO A 31 -30.86 -13.61 24.71
C PRO A 31 -31.09 -14.50 23.49
N ASP A 32 -31.73 -15.66 23.69
CA ASP A 32 -32.05 -16.65 22.65
C ASP A 32 -32.85 -16.10 21.44
N ILE A 33 -33.39 -14.88 21.55
CA ILE A 33 -34.00 -14.10 20.45
C ILE A 33 -33.00 -13.82 19.32
N LEU A 34 -31.69 -13.82 19.59
CA LEU A 34 -30.61 -13.65 18.60
C LEU A 34 -30.07 -14.99 18.05
N ASN A 35 -30.56 -16.12 18.56
CA ASN A 35 -30.11 -17.47 18.18
C ASN A 35 -31.09 -18.19 17.22
N GLU A 36 -32.30 -17.66 17.00
CA GLU A 36 -33.25 -18.20 16.03
C GLU A 36 -32.98 -17.67 14.61
N GLY A 37 -31.82 -18.03 14.07
CA GLY A 37 -31.46 -17.74 12.68
C GLY A 37 -29.95 -17.77 12.48
N LYS A 38 -29.44 -18.85 11.87
CA LYS A 38 -28.01 -19.03 11.56
C LYS A 38 -27.44 -18.03 10.53
N GLU A 39 -28.13 -16.94 10.22
CA GLU A 39 -27.66 -15.86 9.34
C GLU A 39 -27.35 -14.56 10.11
N GLU A 40 -27.65 -14.48 11.42
CA GLU A 40 -27.48 -13.25 12.21
C GLU A 40 -26.13 -13.15 12.96
N SER A 41 -25.29 -14.19 12.93
CA SER A 41 -23.96 -14.14 13.58
C SER A 41 -22.93 -13.28 12.82
N ASP A 42 -23.22 -12.90 11.58
CA ASP A 42 -22.40 -11.98 10.76
C ASP A 42 -22.80 -10.50 10.97
N ILE A 43 -23.76 -10.21 11.86
CA ILE A 43 -24.29 -8.85 12.12
C ILE A 43 -23.34 -7.98 12.95
N PHE A 44 -22.49 -8.59 13.77
CA PHE A 44 -21.70 -7.89 14.79
C PHE A 44 -20.41 -7.16 14.35
N PRO A 45 -19.73 -7.46 13.22
CA PRO A 45 -18.52 -6.71 12.85
C PRO A 45 -18.76 -5.24 12.51
N PHE A 46 -19.99 -4.88 12.13
CA PHE A 46 -20.32 -3.55 11.59
C PHE A 46 -20.96 -2.59 12.59
N MET A 47 -21.48 -3.07 13.72
CA MET A 47 -21.95 -2.19 14.80
C MET A 47 -20.77 -1.76 15.67
N ASN A 48 -20.41 -0.47 15.64
CA ASN A 48 -19.54 0.05 16.69
C ASN A 48 -20.24 -0.11 18.07
N LYS A 49 -19.48 -0.20 19.16
CA LYS A 49 -20.00 -0.34 20.54
C LYS A 49 -21.10 0.67 20.89
N SER A 50 -21.08 1.85 20.24
CA SER A 50 -22.08 2.92 20.44
C SER A 50 -23.43 2.61 19.78
N ALA A 51 -23.45 1.95 18.62
CA ALA A 51 -24.66 1.56 17.92
C ALA A 51 -25.41 0.43 18.66
N PHE A 52 -24.66 -0.57 19.14
CA PHE A 52 -25.22 -1.63 19.97
C PHE A 52 -25.71 -1.11 21.33
N ALA A 53 -24.93 -0.25 22.01
CA ALA A 53 -25.37 0.46 23.21
C ALA A 53 -26.66 1.29 22.97
N GLY A 54 -26.74 1.96 21.83
CA GLY A 54 -27.93 2.70 21.40
C GLY A 54 -29.16 1.81 21.18
N TRP A 55 -28.95 0.62 20.61
CA TRP A 55 -29.99 -0.40 20.42
C TRP A 55 -30.47 -1.04 21.73
N ILE A 56 -29.59 -1.23 22.72
CA ILE A 56 -30.00 -1.70 24.06
C ILE A 56 -30.98 -0.72 24.72
N LEU A 57 -30.86 0.57 24.42
CA LEU A 57 -31.77 1.61 24.90
C LEU A 57 -33.07 1.69 24.09
N PHE A 58 -33.41 0.66 23.33
CA PHE A 58 -34.44 0.71 22.31
C PHE A 58 -35.53 -0.34 22.58
N ASP A 59 -36.75 0.12 22.85
CA ASP A 59 -37.90 -0.75 23.02
C ASP A 59 -38.55 -1.07 21.67
N THR A 60 -37.98 -2.05 20.98
CA THR A 60 -38.81 -2.85 20.08
C THR A 60 -39.81 -3.63 20.93
N LYS A 61 -40.92 -4.08 20.32
CA LYS A 61 -41.87 -4.95 21.03
C LYS A 61 -41.21 -6.21 21.60
N SER A 62 -40.18 -6.73 20.93
CA SER A 62 -39.43 -7.92 21.36
C SER A 62 -38.42 -7.63 22.48
N ASN A 63 -37.91 -6.40 22.61
CA ASN A 63 -36.80 -6.08 23.52
C ASN A 63 -37.17 -5.15 24.69
N LEU A 64 -38.45 -4.77 24.84
CA LEU A 64 -38.91 -3.81 25.85
C LEU A 64 -38.54 -4.23 27.28
N THR A 65 -38.80 -5.48 27.67
CA THR A 65 -38.51 -5.97 29.03
C THR A 65 -37.02 -5.93 29.33
N PHE A 66 -36.21 -6.48 28.43
CA PHE A 66 -34.74 -6.46 28.57
C PHE A 66 -34.19 -5.03 28.63
N SER A 67 -34.69 -4.12 27.80
CA SER A 67 -34.27 -2.72 27.80
C SER A 67 -34.60 -2.02 29.12
N LYS A 68 -35.80 -2.28 29.68
CA LYS A 68 -36.20 -1.77 31.00
C LYS A 68 -35.31 -2.30 32.11
N ASP A 69 -35.07 -3.61 32.12
CA ASP A 69 -34.22 -4.25 33.13
C ASP A 69 -32.78 -3.72 33.04
N TYR A 70 -32.24 -3.61 31.83
CA TYR A 70 -30.90 -3.07 31.60
C TYR A 70 -30.78 -1.63 32.07
N ILE A 71 -31.72 -0.76 31.68
CA ILE A 71 -31.76 0.63 32.12
C ILE A 71 -31.82 0.71 33.64
N THR A 72 -32.73 -0.03 34.27
CA THR A 72 -32.92 -0.04 35.73
C THR A 72 -31.64 -0.48 36.44
N ASN A 73 -30.99 -1.54 35.97
CA ASN A 73 -29.76 -2.06 36.58
C ASN A 73 -28.55 -1.12 36.39
N ASN A 74 -28.57 -0.25 35.38
CA ASN A 74 -27.46 0.66 35.07
C ASN A 74 -27.67 2.09 35.61
N ILE A 75 -28.89 2.44 35.99
CA ILE A 75 -29.21 3.61 36.82
C ILE A 75 -28.93 3.19 38.27
N GLY A 76 -27.75 3.51 38.79
CA GLY A 76 -27.38 3.16 40.17
C GLY A 76 -28.23 3.90 41.21
N ASP A 77 -28.37 3.32 42.40
CA ASP A 77 -29.10 3.89 43.54
C ASP A 77 -28.63 5.32 43.89
N ASP A 78 -27.35 5.62 43.69
CA ASP A 78 -26.76 6.94 43.92
C ASP A 78 -27.33 8.05 43.01
N TYR A 79 -27.84 7.69 41.82
CA TYR A 79 -28.42 8.64 40.85
C TYR A 79 -29.89 8.96 41.16
N ILE A 80 -30.66 7.94 41.56
CA ILE A 80 -32.06 8.06 42.01
C ILE A 80 -32.13 8.89 43.29
N ASN A 81 -31.13 8.75 44.17
CA ASN A 81 -31.03 9.52 45.41
C ASN A 81 -30.46 10.94 45.24
N GLY A 82 -29.73 11.21 44.14
CA GLY A 82 -29.11 12.51 43.87
C GLY A 82 -30.01 13.56 43.21
N PHE A 83 -31.09 13.12 42.52
CA PHE A 83 -32.08 13.99 41.89
C PHE A 83 -33.48 13.69 42.42
N SER A 84 -33.93 14.44 43.44
CA SER A 84 -35.24 14.23 44.08
C SER A 84 -36.45 14.37 43.14
N GLU A 85 -36.26 14.86 41.91
CA GLU A 85 -37.29 15.03 40.89
C GLU A 85 -37.25 13.95 39.77
N PHE A 86 -36.34 12.97 39.83
CA PHE A 86 -36.23 11.93 38.81
C PHE A 86 -37.29 10.84 39.01
N ASN A 87 -38.14 10.64 38.01
CA ASN A 87 -39.15 9.58 37.98
C ASN A 87 -38.81 8.59 36.86
N LEU A 88 -38.62 7.32 37.24
CA LEU A 88 -38.22 6.26 36.32
C LEU A 88 -39.28 5.97 35.24
N ASP A 89 -40.58 6.06 35.57
CA ASP A 89 -41.66 5.89 34.61
C ASP A 89 -41.68 7.04 33.59
N GLU A 90 -41.50 8.29 34.06
CA GLU A 90 -41.38 9.45 33.15
C GLU A 90 -40.14 9.34 32.25
N TYR A 91 -39.03 8.80 32.78
CA TYR A 91 -37.82 8.55 31.99
C TYR A 91 -38.04 7.44 30.95
N PHE A 92 -38.76 6.36 31.31
CA PHE A 92 -39.13 5.33 30.36
C PHE A 92 -40.00 5.90 29.23
N ASP A 93 -41.01 6.70 29.55
CA ASP A 93 -41.83 7.38 28.54
C ASP A 93 -40.97 8.28 27.62
N PHE A 94 -39.99 9.00 28.20
CA PHE A 94 -39.04 9.80 27.44
C PHE A 94 -38.17 8.94 26.50
N ILE A 95 -37.44 7.95 27.02
CA ILE A 95 -36.46 7.21 26.20
C ILE A 95 -37.16 6.32 25.18
N PHE A 96 -38.30 5.73 25.53
CA PHE A 96 -39.06 4.84 24.64
C PHE A 96 -39.97 5.58 23.66
N SER A 97 -40.26 6.86 23.88
CA SER A 97 -40.87 7.68 22.83
C SER A 97 -39.89 8.13 21.74
N SER A 98 -38.58 7.84 21.87
CA SER A 98 -37.60 8.30 20.90
C SER A 98 -37.53 7.44 19.62
N TYR A 99 -36.90 8.00 18.59
CA TYR A 99 -36.62 7.33 17.32
C TYR A 99 -35.33 7.89 16.72
N SER A 100 -34.66 7.07 15.92
CA SER A 100 -33.50 7.48 15.14
C SER A 100 -33.92 7.75 13.70
N SER A 101 -33.41 8.83 13.12
CA SER A 101 -33.62 9.17 11.72
C SER A 101 -32.44 9.97 11.19
N ILE A 102 -32.42 10.19 9.87
CA ILE A 102 -31.43 11.02 9.20
C ILE A 102 -31.93 12.46 9.20
N PHE A 103 -31.14 13.37 9.74
CA PHE A 103 -31.45 14.78 9.85
C PHE A 103 -30.40 15.66 9.18
N THR A 104 -30.84 16.73 8.54
CA THR A 104 -30.00 17.87 8.15
C THR A 104 -30.27 19.05 9.09
N VAL A 105 -29.21 19.71 9.55
CA VAL A 105 -29.29 20.96 10.32
C VAL A 105 -29.63 22.10 9.36
N GLU A 106 -30.75 22.77 9.61
CA GLU A 106 -31.15 23.97 8.86
C GLU A 106 -30.67 25.25 9.57
N GLU A 107 -30.75 25.28 10.90
CA GLU A 107 -30.43 26.47 11.70
C GLU A 107 -30.07 26.10 13.15
N ILE A 108 -29.22 26.89 13.79
CA ILE A 108 -28.80 26.75 15.19
C ILE A 108 -29.11 28.07 15.93
N GLU A 109 -30.01 28.01 16.91
CA GLU A 109 -30.40 29.14 17.76
C GLU A 109 -30.13 28.82 19.24
N GLY A 110 -28.96 29.22 19.75
CA GLY A 110 -28.56 28.90 21.12
C GLY A 110 -28.47 27.39 21.34
N SER A 111 -29.24 26.87 22.30
CA SER A 111 -29.33 25.43 22.59
C SER A 111 -30.44 24.71 21.80
N TYR A 112 -31.09 25.36 20.84
CA TYR A 112 -32.09 24.73 19.97
C TYR A 112 -31.57 24.60 18.55
N ILE A 113 -31.82 23.44 17.95
CA ILE A 113 -31.41 23.07 16.60
C ILE A 113 -32.66 22.83 15.76
N TYR A 114 -32.74 23.47 14.60
CA TYR A 114 -33.78 23.22 13.62
C TYR A 114 -33.30 22.13 12.68
N LEU A 115 -33.98 20.98 12.73
CA LEU A 115 -33.61 19.78 12.00
C LEU A 115 -34.68 19.44 10.97
N ARG A 116 -34.26 19.11 9.74
CA ARG A 116 -35.09 18.48 8.72
C ARG A 116 -34.87 16.98 8.76
N ASP A 117 -35.89 16.22 9.12
CA ASP A 117 -35.88 14.77 8.97
C ASP A 117 -35.99 14.40 7.48
N LEU A 118 -34.98 13.73 6.95
CA LEU A 118 -34.89 13.39 5.52
C LEU A 118 -35.69 12.13 5.15
N ILE A 119 -36.06 11.31 6.13
CA ILE A 119 -36.89 10.11 5.93
C ILE A 119 -38.36 10.48 6.10
N LEU A 120 -38.68 11.15 7.21
CA LEU A 120 -40.06 11.53 7.56
C LEU A 120 -40.50 12.81 6.84
N ASN A 121 -39.56 13.55 6.26
CA ASN A 121 -39.79 14.81 5.54
C ASN A 121 -40.46 15.90 6.41
N VAL A 122 -40.17 15.91 7.72
CA VAL A 122 -40.70 16.88 8.69
C VAL A 122 -39.62 17.79 9.23
N LYS A 123 -40.02 18.99 9.68
CA LYS A 123 -39.13 19.89 10.41
C LYS A 123 -39.43 19.79 11.90
N ILE A 124 -38.38 19.70 12.71
CA ILE A 124 -38.48 19.69 14.16
C ILE A 124 -37.53 20.73 14.76
N LYS A 125 -37.95 21.35 15.86
CA LYS A 125 -37.08 22.16 16.73
C LYS A 125 -36.69 21.29 17.92
N ALA A 126 -35.43 20.89 17.99
CA ALA A 126 -34.92 19.99 19.01
C ALA A 126 -33.98 20.74 19.97
N TYR A 127 -34.17 20.55 21.26
CA TYR A 127 -33.26 21.04 22.30
C TYR A 127 -32.01 20.13 22.36
N ASP A 128 -30.83 20.74 22.28
CA ASP A 128 -29.53 20.08 22.36
C ASP A 128 -28.88 20.36 23.72
N SER A 129 -29.38 19.69 24.76
CA SER A 129 -28.98 19.89 26.16
C SER A 129 -27.50 19.59 26.43
N GLN A 130 -26.89 18.70 25.64
CA GLN A 130 -25.52 18.22 25.84
C GLN A 130 -24.56 18.74 24.77
N HIS A 131 -25.00 19.68 23.91
CA HIS A 131 -24.20 20.21 22.80
C HIS A 131 -23.63 19.12 21.89
N PHE A 132 -24.46 18.14 21.53
CA PHE A 132 -24.06 17.05 20.65
C PHE A 132 -23.71 17.53 19.23
N ILE A 133 -24.39 18.56 18.71
CA ILE A 133 -24.23 19.01 17.33
C ILE A 133 -22.93 19.81 17.14
N ASN A 134 -22.04 19.28 16.28
CA ASN A 134 -20.78 19.93 15.87
C ASN A 134 -20.98 20.76 14.57
N LYS A 135 -20.64 22.06 14.60
CA LYS A 135 -20.73 22.96 13.44
C LYS A 135 -19.95 22.54 12.19
N GLU A 136 -19.05 21.57 12.29
CA GLU A 136 -18.32 21.02 11.14
C GLU A 136 -19.16 20.11 10.24
N PHE A 137 -20.31 19.61 10.73
CA PHE A 137 -21.18 18.71 9.99
C PHE A 137 -22.59 19.27 9.89
N ASN A 138 -23.21 19.08 8.72
CA ASN A 138 -24.59 19.50 8.47
C ASN A 138 -25.58 18.33 8.55
N ASN A 139 -25.10 17.08 8.51
CA ASN A 139 -25.95 15.90 8.44
C ASN A 139 -25.62 14.91 9.55
N TYR A 140 -26.67 14.32 10.11
CA TYR A 140 -26.58 13.43 11.26
C TYR A 140 -27.55 12.27 11.13
N PHE A 141 -27.10 11.08 11.50
CA PHE A 141 -28.01 10.03 11.93
C PHE A 141 -28.09 10.12 13.44
N LEU A 142 -29.20 10.66 13.95
CA LEU A 142 -29.35 10.97 15.36
C LEU A 142 -30.71 10.51 15.88
N ARG A 143 -30.77 10.41 17.20
CA ARG A 143 -31.93 9.99 17.97
C ARG A 143 -32.58 11.21 18.61
N VAL A 144 -33.88 11.36 18.39
CA VAL A 144 -34.69 12.39 19.03
C VAL A 144 -35.82 11.78 19.85
N SER A 145 -36.06 12.34 21.03
CA SER A 145 -37.24 12.05 21.85
C SER A 145 -38.21 13.22 21.79
N LYS A 146 -39.47 12.95 22.12
CA LYS A 146 -40.47 13.98 22.37
C LYS A 146 -40.98 13.83 23.80
N TYR A 147 -40.78 14.84 24.64
CA TYR A 147 -41.34 14.89 25.98
C TYR A 147 -42.30 16.08 26.06
N GLN A 148 -43.54 15.81 26.48
CA GLN A 148 -44.64 16.78 26.44
C GLN A 148 -44.80 17.34 25.01
N ASN A 149 -44.31 18.56 24.75
CA ASN A 149 -44.39 19.23 23.45
C ASN A 149 -43.03 19.62 22.86
N GLU A 150 -41.92 19.23 23.47
CA GLU A 150 -40.57 19.58 23.02
C GLU A 150 -39.83 18.35 22.51
N TYR A 151 -39.08 18.53 21.41
CA TYR A 151 -38.14 17.52 20.94
C TYR A 151 -36.78 17.74 21.60
N VAL A 152 -36.08 16.65 21.90
CA VAL A 152 -34.75 16.68 22.51
C VAL A 152 -33.83 15.74 21.75
N ILE A 153 -32.61 16.18 21.46
CA ILE A 153 -31.56 15.33 20.91
C ILE A 153 -31.06 14.43 22.03
N VAL A 154 -31.22 13.12 21.85
CA VAL A 154 -30.88 12.11 22.85
C VAL A 154 -29.50 11.53 22.62
N GLN A 155 -29.16 11.32 21.35
CA GLN A 155 -27.91 10.66 20.95
C GLN A 155 -27.59 11.01 19.50
N ILE A 156 -26.32 11.21 19.19
CA ILE A 156 -25.82 11.16 17.81
C ILE A 156 -25.24 9.76 17.58
N ASN A 157 -25.79 9.05 16.60
CA ASN A 157 -25.22 7.76 16.19
C ASN A 157 -23.98 7.98 15.32
N THR A 158 -24.05 8.97 14.42
CA THR A 158 -22.95 9.38 13.53
C THR A 158 -23.26 10.72 12.87
N SER A 159 -22.22 11.44 12.44
CA SER A 159 -22.26 12.70 11.69
C SER A 159 -21.52 12.53 10.36
N PHE A 160 -22.01 13.15 9.29
CA PHE A 160 -21.45 12.95 7.96
C PHE A 160 -21.61 14.16 7.04
N ASN A 161 -20.83 14.19 5.96
CA ASN A 161 -20.85 15.24 4.94
C ASN A 161 -22.02 15.04 3.96
N ASP A 162 -22.21 16.02 3.07
CA ASP A 162 -23.26 15.95 2.04
C ASP A 162 -23.01 14.84 1.01
N ASP A 163 -21.75 14.55 0.69
CA ASP A 163 -21.40 13.51 -0.28
C ASP A 163 -21.87 12.13 0.19
N PHE A 164 -21.61 11.78 1.46
CA PHE A 164 -22.06 10.51 2.04
C PHE A 164 -23.58 10.46 2.26
N LYS A 165 -24.19 11.60 2.63
CA LYS A 165 -25.65 11.69 2.87
C LYS A 165 -26.44 11.15 1.67
N ASP A 166 -26.04 11.51 0.46
CA ASP A 166 -26.77 11.12 -0.75
C ASP A 166 -26.70 9.59 -0.99
N PHE A 167 -25.57 8.95 -0.69
CA PHE A 167 -25.46 7.48 -0.70
C PHE A 167 -26.39 6.84 0.32
N PHE A 168 -26.33 7.31 1.58
CA PHE A 168 -27.11 6.70 2.64
C PHE A 168 -28.63 6.84 2.42
N ILE A 169 -29.10 8.00 1.95
CA ILE A 169 -30.52 8.19 1.63
C ILE A 169 -30.95 7.31 0.47
N LYS A 170 -30.12 7.16 -0.56
CA LYS A 170 -30.43 6.34 -1.72
C LYS A 170 -30.60 4.87 -1.29
N ASP A 171 -29.61 4.32 -0.61
CA ASP A 171 -29.62 2.91 -0.21
C ASP A 171 -30.75 2.61 0.78
N LEU A 172 -31.05 3.56 1.67
CA LEU A 172 -32.19 3.43 2.58
C LEU A 172 -33.53 3.46 1.82
N ARG A 173 -33.68 4.30 0.81
CA ARG A 173 -34.89 4.29 -0.04
C ARG A 173 -35.01 2.98 -0.81
N ASP A 174 -33.90 2.47 -1.34
CA ASP A 174 -33.87 1.21 -2.07
C ASP A 174 -34.25 0.04 -1.16
N TYR A 175 -33.75 0.02 0.08
CA TYR A 175 -34.15 -0.93 1.12
C TYR A 175 -35.65 -0.83 1.46
N LEU A 176 -36.15 0.38 1.72
CA LEU A 176 -37.57 0.60 2.04
C LEU A 176 -38.50 0.17 0.90
N ASN A 177 -38.08 0.40 -0.35
CA ASN A 177 -38.80 -0.03 -1.54
C ASN A 177 -38.78 -1.56 -1.71
N TYR A 178 -37.63 -2.19 -1.47
CA TYR A 178 -37.47 -3.65 -1.52
C TYR A 178 -38.39 -4.37 -0.54
N GLU A 179 -38.46 -3.87 0.70
CA GLU A 179 -39.36 -4.36 1.75
C GLU A 179 -40.84 -4.01 1.48
N LYS A 180 -41.14 -3.29 0.40
CA LYS A 180 -42.48 -2.86 -0.02
C LYS A 180 -43.23 -2.08 1.07
N ILE A 181 -42.49 -1.30 1.85
CA ILE A 181 -43.04 -0.56 2.99
C ILE A 181 -43.79 0.66 2.47
N ASN A 182 -45.12 0.57 2.47
CA ASN A 182 -45.99 1.69 2.11
C ASN A 182 -46.58 2.34 3.37
N ILE A 183 -45.79 3.21 4.00
CA ILE A 183 -46.20 3.88 5.22
C ILE A 183 -46.83 5.23 4.88
N LYS A 184 -48.10 5.39 5.28
CA LYS A 184 -48.91 6.59 4.97
C LYS A 184 -49.00 7.61 6.11
N LYS A 185 -48.68 7.23 7.35
CA LYS A 185 -48.79 8.11 8.53
C LYS A 185 -47.45 8.27 9.24
N PHE A 186 -47.23 9.47 9.77
CA PHE A 186 -46.02 9.82 10.52
C PHE A 186 -45.75 8.91 11.72
N ALA A 187 -46.80 8.58 12.50
CA ALA A 187 -46.67 7.71 13.67
C ALA A 187 -46.25 6.27 13.28
N ASP A 188 -46.78 5.77 12.15
CA ASP A 188 -46.45 4.44 11.63
C ASP A 188 -44.98 4.40 11.16
N MET A 189 -44.50 5.49 10.55
CA MET A 189 -43.11 5.59 10.06
C MET A 189 -42.12 5.69 11.20
N LYS A 190 -42.45 6.45 12.25
CA LYS A 190 -41.66 6.49 13.47
C LYS A 190 -41.56 5.11 14.14
N SER A 191 -42.68 4.40 14.26
CA SER A 191 -42.69 3.03 14.78
C SER A 191 -41.89 2.08 13.90
N TYR A 192 -41.92 2.25 12.59
CA TYR A 192 -41.12 1.45 11.66
C TYR A 192 -39.61 1.70 11.82
N LEU A 193 -39.18 2.97 11.79
CA LEU A 193 -37.77 3.37 12.00
C LEU A 193 -37.25 2.82 13.34
N LYS A 194 -38.17 2.75 14.30
CA LYS A 194 -37.92 2.14 15.59
C LYS A 194 -37.74 0.62 15.45
N GLU A 195 -38.77 -0.10 15.04
CA GLU A 195 -38.74 -1.58 14.93
C GLU A 195 -37.61 -2.10 14.01
N ASN A 196 -37.14 -1.28 13.04
CA ASN A 196 -36.12 -1.66 12.05
C ASN A 196 -34.77 -0.93 12.22
N LEU A 197 -34.48 -0.39 13.42
CA LEU A 197 -33.25 0.38 13.65
C LEU A 197 -31.97 -0.41 13.28
N ILE A 198 -31.92 -1.70 13.60
CA ILE A 198 -30.78 -2.57 13.25
C ILE A 198 -30.56 -2.59 11.73
N ASN A 199 -31.63 -2.77 10.97
CA ASN A 199 -31.56 -2.80 9.50
C ASN A 199 -31.10 -1.45 8.94
N ILE A 200 -31.52 -0.33 9.55
CA ILE A 200 -31.05 1.01 9.15
C ILE A 200 -29.55 1.18 9.42
N PHE A 201 -29.03 0.63 10.54
CA PHE A 201 -27.58 0.59 10.78
C PHE A 201 -26.84 -0.30 9.76
N TYR A 202 -27.45 -1.39 9.31
CA TYR A 202 -26.88 -2.23 8.26
C TYR A 202 -26.79 -1.48 6.93
N VAL A 203 -27.88 -0.81 6.53
CA VAL A 203 -27.89 0.06 5.34
C VAL A 203 -26.79 1.12 5.46
N TYR A 204 -26.67 1.79 6.62
CA TYR A 204 -25.59 2.76 6.85
C TYR A 204 -24.19 2.16 6.61
N GLY A 205 -23.94 0.96 7.15
CA GLY A 205 -22.66 0.25 6.97
C GLY A 205 -22.37 -0.07 5.49
N SER A 206 -23.38 -0.55 4.76
CA SER A 206 -23.27 -0.78 3.31
C SER A 206 -22.96 0.50 2.55
N SER A 207 -23.72 1.58 2.82
CA SER A 207 -23.50 2.88 2.20
C SER A 207 -22.09 3.42 2.46
N LEU A 208 -21.54 3.18 3.66
CA LEU A 208 -20.19 3.63 4.01
C LEU A 208 -19.11 2.89 3.23
N SER A 209 -19.29 1.59 3.02
CA SER A 209 -18.40 0.78 2.18
C SER A 209 -18.45 1.27 0.72
N ASP A 210 -19.65 1.48 0.19
CA ASP A 210 -19.85 1.95 -1.18
C ASP A 210 -19.27 3.34 -1.39
N TYR A 211 -19.51 4.26 -0.45
CA TYR A 211 -18.92 5.60 -0.48
C TYR A 211 -17.39 5.57 -0.39
N SER A 212 -16.81 4.74 0.49
CA SER A 212 -15.36 4.63 0.64
C SER A 212 -14.71 4.12 -0.64
N THR A 213 -15.33 3.12 -1.29
CA THR A 213 -14.89 2.60 -2.59
C THR A 213 -14.94 3.68 -3.66
N TYR A 214 -16.06 4.40 -3.75
CA TYR A 214 -16.22 5.52 -4.68
C TYR A 214 -15.19 6.63 -4.48
N VAL A 215 -14.89 7.01 -3.23
CA VAL A 215 -13.88 8.02 -2.91
C VAL A 215 -12.48 7.56 -3.33
N GLN A 216 -12.15 6.29 -3.09
CA GLN A 216 -10.86 5.72 -3.51
C GLN A 216 -10.73 5.71 -5.04
N GLU A 217 -11.75 5.21 -5.76
CA GLU A 217 -11.77 5.20 -7.22
C GLU A 217 -11.62 6.62 -7.79
N ARG A 218 -12.35 7.60 -7.24
CA ARG A 218 -12.22 9.01 -7.60
C ARG A 218 -10.81 9.55 -7.36
N PHE A 219 -10.20 9.20 -6.23
CA PHE A 219 -8.85 9.62 -5.92
C PHE A 219 -7.85 9.05 -6.92
N ASP A 220 -7.96 7.77 -7.25
CA ASP A 220 -7.09 7.11 -8.23
C ASP A 220 -7.27 7.69 -9.64
N GLU A 221 -8.52 7.92 -10.07
CA GLU A 221 -8.84 8.62 -11.32
C GLU A 221 -8.25 10.04 -11.36
N ASP A 222 -8.32 10.78 -10.25
CA ASP A 222 -7.75 12.12 -10.14
C ASP A 222 -6.22 12.10 -10.22
N GLN A 223 -5.56 11.13 -9.59
CA GLN A 223 -4.10 10.95 -9.68
C GLN A 223 -3.68 10.59 -11.10
N GLU A 224 -4.37 9.63 -11.74
CA GLU A 224 -4.13 9.29 -13.14
C GLU A 224 -4.30 10.52 -14.03
N ASN A 225 -5.40 11.27 -13.85
CA ASN A 225 -5.67 12.47 -14.64
C ASN A 225 -4.60 13.55 -14.44
N ARG A 226 -4.12 13.75 -13.21
CA ARG A 226 -3.04 14.69 -12.91
C ARG A 226 -1.73 14.26 -13.58
N PHE A 227 -1.41 12.97 -13.56
CA PHE A 227 -0.25 12.44 -14.27
C PHE A 227 -0.38 12.65 -15.79
N LEU A 228 -1.50 12.26 -16.39
CA LEU A 228 -1.74 12.41 -17.82
C LEU A 228 -1.72 13.88 -18.28
N ASN A 229 -2.18 14.81 -17.45
CA ASN A 229 -2.09 16.25 -17.74
C ASN A 229 -0.65 16.78 -17.78
N LYS A 230 0.29 16.10 -17.12
CA LYS A 230 1.73 16.41 -17.20
C LYS A 230 2.37 15.72 -18.41
N ALA A 231 1.98 14.46 -18.64
CA ALA A 231 2.56 13.61 -19.67
C ALA A 231 2.10 13.95 -21.11
N PHE A 232 0.95 14.59 -21.28
CA PHE A 232 0.37 14.90 -22.58
C PHE A 232 -0.20 16.33 -22.62
N SER A 233 -0.25 16.92 -23.81
CA SER A 233 -1.15 18.05 -24.09
C SER A 233 -2.62 17.63 -23.97
N LYS A 234 -3.53 18.60 -23.86
CA LYS A 234 -4.96 18.31 -23.71
C LYS A 234 -5.52 17.50 -24.88
N GLU A 235 -5.20 17.89 -26.12
CA GLU A 235 -5.67 17.20 -27.32
C GLU A 235 -5.12 15.77 -27.42
N ASP A 236 -3.83 15.59 -27.12
CA ASP A 236 -3.20 14.26 -27.20
C ASP A 236 -3.59 13.34 -26.07
N LYS A 237 -3.93 13.87 -24.89
CA LYS A 237 -4.50 13.10 -23.79
C LYS A 237 -5.81 12.43 -24.20
N GLU A 238 -6.70 13.17 -24.89
CA GLU A 238 -7.96 12.61 -25.37
C GLU A 238 -7.73 11.50 -26.40
N LEU A 239 -6.76 11.69 -27.31
CA LEU A 239 -6.38 10.66 -28.29
C LEU A 239 -5.72 9.45 -27.61
N PHE A 240 -4.87 9.67 -26.61
CA PHE A 240 -4.25 8.61 -25.83
C PHE A 240 -5.29 7.77 -25.09
N ASN A 241 -6.28 8.38 -24.43
CA ASN A 241 -7.34 7.66 -23.74
C ASN A 241 -8.20 6.83 -24.71
N LYS A 242 -8.48 7.35 -25.93
CA LYS A 242 -9.18 6.56 -26.96
C LYS A 242 -8.34 5.40 -27.45
N PHE A 243 -7.04 5.64 -27.68
CA PHE A 243 -6.10 4.62 -28.12
C PHE A 243 -5.96 3.50 -27.09
N SER A 244 -5.74 3.84 -25.81
CA SER A 244 -5.53 2.88 -24.74
C SER A 244 -6.76 1.98 -24.53
N LEU A 245 -7.96 2.57 -24.50
CA LEU A 245 -9.21 1.81 -24.43
C LEU A 245 -9.39 0.87 -25.63
N SER A 246 -8.97 1.31 -26.82
CA SER A 246 -9.04 0.46 -28.02
C SER A 246 -8.04 -0.70 -27.98
N LEU A 247 -6.86 -0.48 -27.39
CA LEU A 247 -5.82 -1.48 -27.28
C LEU A 247 -6.15 -2.51 -26.21
N SER A 248 -6.67 -2.08 -25.06
CA SER A 248 -7.06 -2.97 -23.95
C SER A 248 -8.21 -3.90 -24.33
N ASN A 249 -9.12 -3.43 -25.21
CA ASN A 249 -10.29 -4.19 -25.66
C ASN A 249 -10.07 -4.95 -26.99
N SER A 250 -8.86 -4.96 -27.53
CA SER A 250 -8.55 -5.60 -28.81
C SER A 250 -8.33 -7.11 -28.64
N THR A 251 -8.88 -7.92 -29.55
CA THR A 251 -8.66 -9.38 -29.63
C THR A 251 -7.49 -9.78 -30.55
N LYS A 252 -6.66 -8.82 -30.96
CA LYS A 252 -5.49 -9.04 -31.84
C LYS A 252 -4.27 -9.51 -31.04
N ASN A 253 -3.26 -10.02 -31.76
CA ASN A 253 -2.01 -10.59 -31.23
C ASN A 253 -1.16 -9.69 -30.31
N PHE A 254 -1.43 -8.39 -30.20
CA PHE A 254 -0.76 -7.48 -29.27
C PHE A 254 -1.83 -6.78 -28.44
N GLN A 255 -1.92 -7.17 -27.17
CA GLN A 255 -2.87 -6.64 -26.19
C GLN A 255 -2.08 -6.28 -24.93
N LEU A 256 -2.35 -5.09 -24.42
CA LEU A 256 -1.87 -4.63 -23.12
C LEU A 256 -3.08 -4.13 -22.34
N ASN A 257 -3.17 -4.47 -21.06
CA ASN A 257 -4.20 -3.92 -20.19
C ASN A 257 -3.89 -2.44 -19.86
N ARG A 258 -4.85 -1.74 -19.23
CA ARG A 258 -4.68 -0.30 -18.92
C ARG A 258 -3.50 -0.07 -17.99
N ASP A 259 -3.28 -0.94 -17.02
CA ASP A 259 -2.21 -0.80 -16.03
C ASP A 259 -0.82 -0.95 -16.67
N GLU A 260 -0.64 -1.92 -17.57
CA GLU A 260 0.59 -2.11 -18.34
C GLU A 260 0.88 -0.90 -19.24
N ILE A 261 -0.14 -0.36 -19.90
CA ILE A 261 -0.02 0.85 -20.72
C ILE A 261 0.41 2.02 -19.84
N MET A 262 -0.27 2.22 -18.71
CA MET A 262 0.03 3.32 -17.79
C MET A 262 1.44 3.18 -17.18
N TYR A 263 1.86 1.96 -16.87
CA TYR A 263 3.22 1.65 -16.41
C TYR A 263 4.29 2.04 -17.45
N TYR A 264 4.13 1.69 -18.73
CA TYR A 264 5.11 2.09 -19.75
C TYR A 264 5.13 3.60 -19.98
N VAL A 265 3.97 4.24 -19.88
CA VAL A 265 3.84 5.70 -20.02
C VAL A 265 4.47 6.42 -18.83
N SER A 266 4.28 5.94 -17.60
CA SER A 266 4.94 6.51 -16.42
C SER A 266 6.44 6.26 -16.44
N LEU A 267 6.88 5.04 -16.77
CA LEU A 267 8.30 4.67 -16.85
C LEU A 267 9.09 5.63 -17.74
N ILE A 268 8.70 5.81 -19.01
CA ILE A 268 9.43 6.70 -19.92
C ILE A 268 9.28 8.18 -19.50
N TYR A 269 8.12 8.57 -18.97
CA TYR A 269 7.91 9.95 -18.55
C TYR A 269 8.78 10.33 -17.36
N ASP A 270 8.72 9.57 -16.27
CA ASP A 270 9.41 9.87 -15.03
C ASP A 270 10.92 9.70 -15.14
N GLU A 271 11.39 8.67 -15.84
CA GLU A 271 12.82 8.37 -15.97
C GLU A 271 13.53 9.24 -17.03
N TYR A 272 12.80 9.72 -18.05
CA TYR A 272 13.39 10.48 -19.15
C TYR A 272 12.71 11.82 -19.41
N LEU A 273 11.44 11.83 -19.81
CA LEU A 273 10.83 13.03 -20.41
C LEU A 273 10.76 14.20 -19.42
N LYS A 274 10.33 13.94 -18.19
CA LYS A 274 10.22 14.93 -17.12
C LYS A 274 11.54 15.66 -16.86
N ASN A 275 12.65 14.93 -16.81
CA ASN A 275 13.97 15.49 -16.53
C ASN A 275 14.58 16.27 -17.71
N ASN A 276 13.98 16.15 -18.89
CA ASN A 276 14.38 16.86 -20.11
C ASN A 276 13.37 17.94 -20.51
N ASP A 277 12.43 18.29 -19.63
CA ASP A 277 11.33 19.24 -19.90
C ASP A 277 10.50 18.87 -21.16
N LEU A 278 10.33 17.56 -21.41
CA LEU A 278 9.56 17.01 -22.52
C LEU A 278 8.28 16.33 -22.03
N ASN A 279 7.36 16.12 -22.96
CA ASN A 279 6.18 15.29 -22.79
C ASN A 279 5.88 14.51 -24.09
N TYR A 280 4.90 13.60 -24.09
CA TYR A 280 4.58 12.79 -25.28
C TYR A 280 3.99 13.59 -26.46
N SER A 281 3.63 14.86 -26.25
CA SER A 281 3.19 15.79 -27.28
C SER A 281 4.32 16.56 -27.95
N SER A 282 5.57 16.41 -27.47
CA SER A 282 6.74 17.17 -27.93
C SER A 282 7.36 16.60 -29.23
N TYR A 283 6.54 16.34 -30.26
CA TYR A 283 6.91 15.47 -31.40
C TYR A 283 8.23 15.82 -32.10
N LYS A 284 8.58 17.10 -32.17
CA LYS A 284 9.79 17.59 -32.85
C LYS A 284 11.09 17.24 -32.12
N ASP A 285 10.99 16.95 -30.82
CA ASP A 285 12.13 16.72 -29.93
C ASP A 285 12.14 15.28 -29.38
N LEU A 286 11.11 14.49 -29.67
CA LEU A 286 10.97 13.10 -29.22
C LEU A 286 11.76 12.12 -30.09
N ASP A 287 13.03 11.93 -29.73
CA ASP A 287 13.90 10.88 -30.28
C ASP A 287 13.86 9.61 -29.43
N PHE A 288 12.96 8.68 -29.78
CA PHE A 288 12.84 7.40 -29.07
C PHE A 288 14.09 6.54 -29.16
N LYS A 289 14.93 6.69 -30.18
CA LYS A 289 16.21 5.97 -30.24
C LYS A 289 17.10 6.35 -29.05
N LYS A 290 17.17 7.65 -28.74
CA LYS A 290 17.92 8.18 -27.59
C LYS A 290 17.26 7.81 -26.27
N ILE A 291 15.92 7.88 -26.20
CA ILE A 291 15.15 7.50 -25.00
C ILE A 291 15.44 6.04 -24.62
N TYR A 292 15.23 5.10 -25.54
CA TYR A 292 15.47 3.68 -25.27
C TYR A 292 16.95 3.38 -24.99
N TYR A 293 17.88 4.08 -25.64
CA TYR A 293 19.31 3.94 -25.32
C TYR A 293 19.60 4.26 -23.85
N GLU A 294 19.16 5.42 -23.37
CA GLU A 294 19.41 5.87 -21.98
C GLU A 294 18.69 4.98 -20.96
N LEU A 295 17.43 4.64 -21.21
CA LEU A 295 16.66 3.77 -20.31
C LEU A 295 17.24 2.35 -20.25
N SER A 296 17.67 1.80 -21.38
CA SER A 296 18.32 0.48 -21.41
C SER A 296 19.71 0.49 -20.77
N LEU A 297 20.48 1.57 -20.96
CA LEU A 297 21.77 1.74 -20.27
C LEU A 297 21.58 1.72 -18.74
N ARG A 298 20.54 2.39 -18.25
CA ARG A 298 20.18 2.45 -16.82
C ARG A 298 19.40 1.23 -16.32
N GLY A 299 19.07 0.26 -17.18
CA GLY A 299 18.43 -0.97 -16.75
C GLY A 299 16.95 -0.81 -16.37
N GLN A 300 16.27 0.22 -16.90
CA GLN A 300 14.93 0.61 -16.42
C GLN A 300 13.82 -0.36 -16.82
N PHE A 301 14.02 -1.15 -17.87
CA PHE A 301 13.14 -2.25 -18.24
C PHE A 301 13.51 -3.51 -17.45
N CYS A 302 12.55 -4.16 -16.81
CA CYS A 302 12.80 -5.33 -15.97
C CYS A 302 13.12 -6.59 -16.78
N ASN A 303 12.72 -6.68 -18.05
CA ASN A 303 13.06 -7.79 -18.92
C ASN A 303 12.96 -7.41 -20.42
N LEU A 304 13.24 -8.37 -21.31
CA LEU A 304 13.21 -8.13 -22.76
C LEU A 304 11.79 -8.02 -23.30
N SER A 305 10.84 -8.74 -22.72
CA SER A 305 9.41 -8.60 -23.04
C SER A 305 8.93 -7.15 -22.82
N GLU A 306 9.31 -6.55 -21.69
CA GLU A 306 8.97 -5.18 -21.32
C GLU A 306 9.49 -4.15 -22.32
N LEU A 307 10.78 -4.26 -22.70
CA LEU A 307 11.39 -3.41 -23.73
C LEU A 307 10.61 -3.50 -25.06
N ASN A 308 10.30 -4.71 -25.50
CA ASN A 308 9.62 -4.95 -26.77
C ASN A 308 8.17 -4.45 -26.75
N ASN A 309 7.43 -4.71 -25.66
CA ASN A 309 6.05 -4.27 -25.49
C ASN A 309 5.97 -2.74 -25.45
N SER A 310 6.90 -2.10 -24.75
CA SER A 310 7.03 -0.64 -24.73
C SER A 310 7.25 -0.09 -26.15
N LEU A 311 8.22 -0.63 -26.90
CA LEU A 311 8.50 -0.20 -28.29
C LEU A 311 7.26 -0.31 -29.18
N MET A 312 6.55 -1.43 -29.09
CA MET A 312 5.35 -1.70 -29.87
C MET A 312 4.18 -0.79 -29.44
N LEU A 313 4.01 -0.53 -28.14
CA LEU A 313 3.00 0.39 -27.62
C LEU A 313 3.19 1.78 -28.23
N PHE A 314 4.39 2.35 -28.12
CA PHE A 314 4.63 3.71 -28.61
C PHE A 314 4.59 3.78 -30.13
N LYS A 315 5.06 2.76 -30.86
CA LYS A 315 4.88 2.68 -32.32
C LYS A 315 3.41 2.78 -32.70
N ASN A 316 2.58 1.96 -32.08
CA ASN A 316 1.15 1.92 -32.36
C ASN A 316 0.45 3.21 -31.94
N TYR A 317 0.84 3.80 -30.80
CA TYR A 317 0.32 5.08 -30.32
C TYR A 317 0.60 6.21 -31.31
N TYR A 318 1.85 6.40 -31.75
CA TYR A 318 2.16 7.50 -32.68
C TYR A 318 1.61 7.27 -34.09
N LEU A 319 1.51 6.01 -34.54
CA LEU A 319 0.76 5.69 -35.77
C LEU A 319 -0.73 6.03 -35.64
N TYR A 320 -1.31 5.88 -34.46
CA TYR A 320 -2.67 6.31 -34.17
C TYR A 320 -2.77 7.84 -34.21
N ILE A 321 -1.91 8.56 -33.48
CA ILE A 321 -1.88 10.04 -33.45
C ILE A 321 -1.74 10.63 -34.85
N LYS A 322 -0.84 10.11 -35.69
CA LYS A 322 -0.63 10.58 -37.07
C LYS A 322 -1.91 10.58 -37.93
N LYS A 323 -2.87 9.69 -37.65
CA LYS A 323 -4.15 9.64 -38.38
C LYS A 323 -5.08 10.80 -38.03
N TYR A 324 -4.94 11.37 -36.82
CA TYR A 324 -5.89 12.33 -36.27
C TYR A 324 -5.29 13.73 -36.06
N ASN A 325 -3.97 13.85 -35.95
CA ASN A 325 -3.28 15.13 -35.78
C ASN A 325 -2.63 15.60 -37.09
N LYS A 326 -3.13 16.71 -37.65
CA LYS A 326 -2.62 17.28 -38.91
C LYS A 326 -1.23 17.91 -38.80
N ASN A 327 -0.83 18.31 -37.60
CA ASN A 327 0.46 18.97 -37.33
C ASN A 327 1.51 17.99 -36.77
N PHE A 328 1.29 16.69 -36.94
CA PHE A 328 2.17 15.65 -36.45
C PHE A 328 3.53 15.67 -37.17
N ASP A 329 4.61 15.64 -36.39
CA ASP A 329 5.97 15.42 -36.91
C ASP A 329 6.24 13.92 -36.95
N ASP A 330 6.81 13.41 -38.05
CA ASP A 330 7.11 11.99 -38.21
C ASP A 330 8.32 11.49 -37.41
N LEU A 331 9.08 12.39 -36.75
CA LEU A 331 10.26 12.05 -35.95
C LEU A 331 10.01 10.92 -34.92
N PRO A 332 8.93 10.91 -34.11
CA PRO A 332 8.70 9.86 -33.13
C PRO A 332 8.57 8.48 -33.79
N ILE A 333 7.80 8.37 -34.88
CA ILE A 333 7.64 7.09 -35.60
C ILE A 333 8.97 6.65 -36.21
N LYS A 334 9.67 7.56 -36.90
CA LYS A 334 10.97 7.26 -37.53
C LYS A 334 12.03 6.84 -36.51
N SER A 335 12.05 7.47 -35.34
CA SER A 335 12.99 7.13 -34.27
C SER A 335 12.64 5.81 -33.59
N ILE A 336 11.36 5.49 -33.41
CA ILE A 336 10.90 4.17 -32.92
C ILE A 336 11.24 3.07 -33.93
N ASP A 337 11.01 3.27 -35.23
CA ASP A 337 11.38 2.28 -36.25
C ASP A 337 12.88 2.00 -36.22
N LYS A 338 13.71 3.06 -36.14
CA LYS A 338 15.16 2.91 -35.93
C LYS A 338 15.51 2.22 -34.62
N ALA A 339 14.75 2.45 -33.55
CA ALA A 339 14.97 1.77 -32.28
C ALA A 339 14.68 0.26 -32.44
N ILE A 340 13.57 -0.11 -33.07
CA ILE A 340 13.21 -1.50 -33.37
C ILE A 340 14.28 -2.19 -34.22
N ASP A 341 14.78 -1.53 -35.27
CA ASP A 341 15.85 -2.06 -36.12
C ASP A 341 17.17 -2.30 -35.35
N ASN A 342 17.37 -1.58 -34.25
CA ASN A 342 18.55 -1.65 -33.40
C ASN A 342 18.29 -2.28 -32.03
N THR A 343 17.20 -3.05 -31.86
CA THR A 343 16.78 -3.59 -30.55
C THR A 343 17.90 -4.40 -29.86
N PHE A 344 18.73 -5.13 -30.62
CA PHE A 344 19.87 -5.88 -30.07
C PHE A 344 20.87 -5.02 -29.30
N ILE A 345 21.02 -3.72 -29.65
CA ILE A 345 21.87 -2.79 -28.92
C ILE A 345 21.30 -2.57 -27.51
N TYR A 346 20.00 -2.32 -27.41
CA TYR A 346 19.30 -2.10 -26.14
C TYR A 346 19.27 -3.34 -25.26
N GLN A 347 19.08 -4.52 -25.86
CA GLN A 347 19.18 -5.80 -25.16
C GLN A 347 20.56 -5.98 -24.53
N ASN A 348 21.63 -5.71 -25.29
CA ASN A 348 22.99 -5.78 -24.77
C ASN A 348 23.24 -4.70 -23.69
N LEU A 349 22.67 -3.50 -23.80
CA LEU A 349 22.79 -2.49 -22.74
C LEU A 349 22.11 -2.95 -21.45
N LEU A 350 20.88 -3.46 -21.54
CA LEU A 350 20.12 -3.98 -20.40
C LEU A 350 20.87 -5.11 -19.68
N GLN A 351 21.35 -6.10 -20.43
CA GLN A 351 22.11 -7.24 -19.89
C GLN A 351 23.39 -6.83 -19.17
N ASN A 352 23.94 -5.66 -19.48
CA ASN A 352 25.16 -5.15 -18.87
C ASN A 352 24.90 -4.07 -17.81
N SER A 353 23.65 -3.67 -17.61
CA SER A 353 23.28 -2.63 -16.65
C SER A 353 23.32 -3.16 -15.21
N ILE A 354 23.69 -2.28 -14.28
CA ILE A 354 23.69 -2.57 -12.83
C ILE A 354 22.70 -1.69 -12.06
N GLU A 355 22.24 -0.57 -12.62
CA GLU A 355 21.44 0.45 -11.92
C GLU A 355 19.97 0.05 -11.76
N GLY A 356 19.34 -0.49 -12.81
CA GLY A 356 17.91 -0.80 -12.77
C GLY A 356 17.59 -2.22 -12.32
N TYR A 357 16.39 -2.67 -12.65
CA TYR A 357 15.79 -3.93 -12.16
C TYR A 357 15.75 -5.02 -13.22
N PHE A 358 16.58 -4.91 -14.26
CA PHE A 358 16.66 -5.90 -15.31
C PHE A 358 17.00 -7.30 -14.77
N VAL A 359 16.19 -8.27 -15.14
CA VAL A 359 16.34 -9.69 -14.84
C VAL A 359 16.37 -10.47 -16.15
N ASP A 360 17.40 -11.29 -16.33
CA ASP A 360 17.46 -12.22 -17.46
C ASP A 360 16.42 -13.34 -17.29
N GLU A 361 15.50 -13.44 -18.24
CA GLU A 361 14.40 -14.42 -18.23
C GLU A 361 14.91 -15.86 -18.17
N THR A 362 16.04 -16.17 -18.81
CA THR A 362 16.64 -17.52 -18.76
C THR A 362 17.19 -17.83 -17.38
N LEU A 363 17.80 -16.84 -16.71
CA LEU A 363 18.26 -16.99 -15.33
C LEU A 363 17.07 -17.17 -14.38
N LEU A 364 16.02 -16.36 -14.55
CA LEU A 364 14.79 -16.46 -13.77
C LEU A 364 14.14 -17.84 -13.92
N ASP A 365 14.07 -18.38 -15.14
CA ASP A 365 13.57 -19.72 -15.40
C ASP A 365 14.43 -20.81 -14.73
N ILE A 366 15.76 -20.65 -14.72
CA ILE A 366 16.64 -21.59 -14.01
C ILE A 366 16.34 -21.60 -12.51
N ILE A 367 16.13 -20.42 -11.92
CA ILE A 367 15.81 -20.26 -10.49
C ILE A 367 14.44 -20.86 -10.18
N LYS A 368 13.40 -20.48 -10.92
CA LYS A 368 12.01 -20.99 -10.76
C LYS A 368 11.94 -22.52 -10.87
N ASN A 369 12.74 -23.11 -11.76
CA ASN A 369 12.78 -24.57 -11.97
C ASN A 369 13.79 -25.31 -11.07
N SER A 370 14.27 -24.68 -10.01
CA SER A 370 15.19 -25.29 -9.05
C SER A 370 14.56 -25.30 -7.66
N TYR A 371 14.65 -26.43 -6.97
CA TYR A 371 14.32 -26.47 -5.54
C TYR A 371 15.52 -25.97 -4.73
N PHE A 372 15.27 -24.99 -3.86
CA PHE A 372 16.24 -24.47 -2.90
C PHE A 372 15.49 -23.81 -1.73
N GLU A 373 16.12 -23.72 -0.57
CA GLU A 373 15.56 -23.05 0.61
C GLU A 373 15.64 -21.52 0.45
N GLU A 374 14.81 -20.79 1.19
CA GLU A 374 14.89 -19.33 1.20
C GLU A 374 16.30 -18.83 1.59
N SER A 375 16.75 -17.80 0.90
CA SER A 375 18.11 -17.28 0.91
C SER A 375 18.22 -16.37 2.11
N LYS A 376 19.06 -16.80 3.06
CA LYS A 376 19.41 -16.00 4.23
C LYS A 376 19.91 -14.60 3.82
N PHE A 377 20.64 -14.50 2.72
CA PHE A 377 21.16 -13.24 2.18
C PHE A 377 20.06 -12.24 1.78
N ILE A 378 18.97 -12.70 1.15
CA ILE A 378 17.85 -11.82 0.80
C ILE A 378 17.16 -11.32 2.07
N ASN A 379 16.90 -12.22 3.01
CA ASN A 379 16.25 -11.86 4.27
C ASN A 379 17.12 -10.86 5.06
N GLU A 380 18.44 -11.02 5.07
CA GLU A 380 19.38 -10.08 5.69
C GLU A 380 19.41 -8.73 4.98
N PHE A 381 19.24 -8.69 3.65
CA PHE A 381 19.10 -7.42 2.93
C PHE A 381 17.77 -6.73 3.20
N GLU A 382 16.67 -7.47 3.33
CA GLU A 382 15.37 -6.90 3.71
C GLU A 382 15.41 -6.35 5.15
N ASN A 383 16.03 -7.08 6.08
CA ASN A 383 16.31 -6.57 7.43
C ASN A 383 17.20 -5.32 7.41
N PHE A 384 18.12 -5.21 6.44
CA PHE A 384 18.91 -4.00 6.22
C PHE A 384 18.05 -2.82 5.75
N ILE A 385 17.06 -3.05 4.87
CA ILE A 385 16.08 -2.02 4.46
C ILE A 385 15.24 -1.59 5.66
N ASP A 386 14.71 -2.55 6.44
CA ASP A 386 13.93 -2.28 7.64
C ASP A 386 14.74 -1.47 8.66
N TYR A 387 16.02 -1.80 8.83
CA TYR A 387 16.91 -1.03 9.70
C TYR A 387 16.97 0.45 9.28
N ILE A 388 17.06 0.75 7.98
CA ILE A 388 17.08 2.14 7.49
C ILE A 388 15.73 2.83 7.73
N GLN A 389 14.62 2.09 7.62
CA GLN A 389 13.28 2.64 7.88
C GLN A 389 13.11 3.09 9.35
N TYR A 390 13.68 2.34 10.30
CA TYR A 390 13.51 2.60 11.73
C TYR A 390 14.67 3.37 12.38
N TYR A 391 15.84 3.40 11.74
CA TYR A 391 17.06 3.98 12.31
C TYR A 391 17.78 4.91 11.33
N TYR A 392 18.37 5.98 11.87
CA TYR A 392 19.13 6.93 11.08
C TYR A 392 20.50 6.38 10.66
N LEU A 393 20.70 6.28 9.35
CA LEU A 393 21.95 5.82 8.77
C LEU A 393 22.81 7.02 8.32
N TYR A 394 23.66 7.52 9.23
CA TYR A 394 24.48 8.71 9.00
C TYR A 394 25.84 8.43 8.36
N GLU A 395 26.18 9.22 7.35
CA GLU A 395 27.53 9.32 6.80
C GLU A 395 28.44 10.25 7.61
N ASN A 396 29.70 9.87 7.71
CA ASN A 396 30.78 10.76 8.14
C ASN A 396 31.18 11.72 6.99
N LYS A 397 32.12 12.64 7.26
CA LYS A 397 32.58 13.64 6.29
C LYS A 397 33.23 13.05 5.03
N ASN A 398 33.58 11.76 5.04
CA ASN A 398 34.19 11.05 3.93
C ASN A 398 33.18 10.20 3.14
N GLY A 399 31.88 10.25 3.49
CA GLY A 399 30.84 9.45 2.84
C GLY A 399 30.81 7.97 3.25
N GLU A 400 31.47 7.61 4.37
CA GLU A 400 31.36 6.29 4.98
C GLU A 400 30.41 6.35 6.19
N LEU A 401 29.70 5.29 6.51
CA LEU A 401 28.92 5.14 7.72
C LEU A 401 29.78 5.39 8.96
N SER A 402 29.20 6.12 9.92
CA SER A 402 29.88 6.36 11.19
C SER A 402 30.15 5.03 11.94
N PRO A 403 31.26 4.90 12.69
CA PRO A 403 31.58 3.68 13.44
C PRO A 403 30.48 3.22 14.41
N ALA A 404 29.70 4.16 14.96
CA ALA A 404 28.57 3.86 15.82
C ALA A 404 27.43 3.18 15.04
N VAL A 405 27.09 3.71 13.87
CA VAL A 405 26.09 3.12 12.97
C VAL A 405 26.55 1.75 12.49
N VAL A 406 27.81 1.60 12.04
CA VAL A 406 28.39 0.31 11.64
C VAL A 406 28.25 -0.72 12.76
N LYS A 407 28.61 -0.37 14.00
CA LYS A 407 28.49 -1.29 15.14
C LYS A 407 27.03 -1.68 15.40
N SER A 408 26.10 -0.76 15.25
CA SER A 408 24.67 -1.02 15.49
C SER A 408 24.10 -1.94 14.41
N ILE A 409 24.27 -1.57 13.13
CA ILE A 409 23.69 -2.32 12.03
C ILE A 409 24.32 -3.70 11.87
N SER A 410 25.64 -3.84 12.07
CA SER A 410 26.30 -5.15 12.03
C SER A 410 25.84 -6.06 13.15
N LYS A 411 25.45 -5.52 14.32
CA LYS A 411 24.88 -6.32 15.40
C LYS A 411 23.46 -6.78 15.05
N GLU A 412 22.64 -5.89 14.51
CA GLU A 412 21.26 -6.19 14.11
C GLU A 412 21.22 -7.28 13.05
N LEU A 413 22.07 -7.16 12.03
CA LEU A 413 22.18 -8.11 10.92
C LEU A 413 23.02 -9.35 11.26
N GLY A 414 23.55 -9.48 12.48
CA GLY A 414 24.37 -10.64 12.86
C GLY A 414 25.71 -10.78 12.10
N LEU A 415 26.24 -9.71 11.51
CA LEU A 415 27.42 -9.74 10.64
C LEU A 415 28.72 -9.95 11.43
N LYS A 416 29.62 -10.75 10.88
CA LYS A 416 30.96 -10.99 11.45
C LYS A 416 32.02 -10.10 10.80
N ALA A 417 32.86 -9.48 11.61
CA ALA A 417 33.97 -8.66 11.14
C ALA A 417 35.12 -9.55 10.64
N THR A 418 35.73 -9.17 9.51
CA THR A 418 36.94 -9.82 8.94
C THR A 418 38.18 -9.65 9.79
N LYS A 419 38.21 -8.64 10.67
CA LYS A 419 39.32 -8.35 11.58
C LYS A 419 38.79 -7.92 12.94
N ASN A 420 39.44 -8.40 13.99
CA ASN A 420 39.16 -7.97 15.35
C ASN A 420 39.90 -6.66 15.66
N VAL A 421 39.20 -5.53 15.53
CA VAL A 421 39.74 -4.19 15.76
C VAL A 421 38.83 -3.36 16.67
N LYS A 422 39.42 -2.42 17.42
CA LYS A 422 38.68 -1.57 18.37
C LYS A 422 37.65 -0.64 17.68
N ASN A 423 38.01 -0.10 16.52
CA ASN A 423 37.16 0.83 15.75
C ASN A 423 36.71 0.14 14.47
N LEU A 424 35.52 -0.44 14.52
CA LEU A 424 34.86 -1.06 13.37
C LEU A 424 34.46 0.02 12.34
N ARG A 425 34.56 -0.35 11.08
CA ARG A 425 34.28 0.47 9.88
C ARG A 425 33.65 -0.42 8.83
N GLU A 426 32.95 0.16 7.86
CA GLU A 426 32.24 -0.56 6.79
C GLU A 426 33.09 -1.66 6.14
N TYR A 427 34.34 -1.36 5.77
CA TYR A 427 35.21 -2.32 5.08
C TYR A 427 35.60 -3.56 5.88
N HIS A 428 35.32 -3.58 7.19
CA HIS A 428 35.49 -4.78 8.00
C HIS A 428 34.33 -5.78 7.80
N PHE A 429 33.22 -5.36 7.19
CA PHE A 429 32.01 -6.14 6.93
C PHE A 429 31.69 -6.14 5.43
N PRO A 430 32.25 -7.08 4.64
CA PRO A 430 32.06 -7.11 3.18
C PRO A 430 30.60 -7.19 2.76
N GLU A 431 29.77 -7.93 3.50
CA GLU A 431 28.33 -8.04 3.24
C GLU A 431 27.60 -6.70 3.39
N LEU A 432 27.87 -5.95 4.46
CA LEU A 432 27.34 -4.59 4.63
C LEU A 432 27.77 -3.67 3.49
N MET A 433 29.01 -3.79 3.01
CA MET A 433 29.45 -3.02 1.84
C MET A 433 28.67 -3.41 0.58
N VAL A 434 28.39 -4.70 0.38
CA VAL A 434 27.60 -5.20 -0.75
C VAL A 434 26.17 -4.67 -0.68
N PHE A 435 25.52 -4.73 0.49
CA PHE A 435 24.18 -4.19 0.70
C PHE A 435 24.11 -2.69 0.43
N LEU A 436 25.04 -1.91 1.00
CA LEU A 436 25.12 -0.47 0.76
C LEU A 436 25.34 -0.15 -0.72
N LYS A 437 26.26 -0.87 -1.39
CA LYS A 437 26.55 -0.63 -2.81
C LYS A 437 25.35 -0.97 -3.68
N PHE A 438 24.68 -2.09 -3.43
CA PHE A 438 23.47 -2.48 -4.13
C PHE A 438 22.35 -1.46 -3.92
N ALA A 439 22.09 -1.08 -2.67
CA ALA A 439 21.05 -0.11 -2.35
C ALA A 439 21.28 1.25 -3.02
N LYS A 440 22.53 1.72 -3.08
CA LYS A 440 22.90 2.96 -3.80
C LYS A 440 22.67 2.83 -5.31
N ILE A 441 23.19 1.75 -5.91
CA ILE A 441 23.12 1.55 -7.37
C ILE A 441 21.66 1.40 -7.83
N LYS A 442 20.83 0.69 -7.07
CA LYS A 442 19.39 0.52 -7.35
C LYS A 442 18.55 1.74 -7.00
N ASN A 443 19.18 2.81 -6.50
CA ASN A 443 18.54 3.98 -5.93
C ASN A 443 17.53 3.62 -4.82
N ILE A 444 17.66 2.49 -4.13
CA ILE A 444 16.82 2.10 -2.98
C ILE A 444 17.02 3.10 -1.83
N ILE A 445 18.23 3.64 -1.70
CA ILE A 445 18.54 4.70 -0.75
C ILE A 445 18.98 5.96 -1.48
N SER A 446 18.61 7.12 -0.93
CA SER A 446 19.04 8.44 -1.38
C SER A 446 19.71 9.19 -0.23
N VAL A 447 20.63 10.12 -0.55
CA VAL A 447 21.33 10.93 0.47
C VAL A 447 20.72 12.32 0.50
N GLU A 448 20.06 12.65 1.61
CA GLU A 448 19.65 14.01 1.89
C GLU A 448 20.88 14.81 2.39
N LYS A 449 21.25 15.86 1.65
CA LYS A 449 22.45 16.68 1.93
C LYS A 449 22.14 17.95 2.74
N GLU A 450 20.86 18.24 3.00
CA GLU A 450 20.41 19.49 3.64
C GLU A 450 20.08 19.34 5.13
N ASN A 451 20.67 18.35 5.80
CA ASN A 451 20.30 18.05 7.19
C ASN A 451 21.09 18.97 8.13
N LEU A 452 20.47 19.35 9.25
CA LEU A 452 20.98 20.28 10.29
C LEU A 452 22.43 20.02 10.74
N PHE A 453 22.94 18.81 10.55
CA PHE A 453 24.27 18.37 10.98
C PHE A 453 25.35 18.38 9.89
N LYS A 454 25.07 18.79 8.64
CA LYS A 454 26.01 18.74 7.50
C LYS A 454 26.61 17.34 7.25
N HIS A 455 25.86 16.32 7.63
CA HIS A 455 26.15 14.90 7.40
C HIS A 455 25.07 14.37 6.45
N GLY A 456 25.46 13.53 5.49
CA GLY A 456 24.50 12.85 4.63
C GLY A 456 23.68 11.85 5.45
N LEU A 457 22.36 11.97 5.40
CA LEU A 457 21.45 10.97 5.94
C LEU A 457 20.95 10.11 4.78
N TYR A 458 21.04 8.79 4.91
CA TYR A 458 20.36 7.90 3.97
C TYR A 458 18.89 7.76 4.32
N GLU A 459 18.04 7.94 3.31
CA GLU A 459 16.61 7.69 3.38
C GLU A 459 16.19 6.68 2.30
N LEU A 460 15.14 5.91 2.59
CA LEU A 460 14.54 5.03 1.59
C LEU A 460 13.86 5.86 0.50
N SER A 461 14.07 5.48 -0.75
CA SER A 461 13.35 6.06 -1.88
C SER A 461 12.13 5.20 -2.24
N SER A 462 11.34 5.65 -3.22
CA SER A 462 10.26 4.84 -3.82
C SER A 462 10.76 3.49 -4.39
N ASN A 463 12.03 3.38 -4.76
CA ASN A 463 12.62 2.14 -5.28
C ASN A 463 12.80 1.06 -4.20
N ALA A 464 12.80 1.43 -2.92
CA ALA A 464 12.76 0.45 -1.83
C ALA A 464 11.49 -0.40 -1.92
N TYR A 465 10.33 0.25 -2.08
CA TYR A 465 9.05 -0.45 -2.26
C TYR A 465 9.01 -1.26 -3.56
N LYS A 466 9.61 -0.75 -4.65
CA LYS A 466 9.75 -1.51 -5.90
C LYS A 466 10.52 -2.82 -5.67
N TYR A 467 11.63 -2.77 -4.95
CA TYR A 467 12.39 -3.98 -4.61
C TYR A 467 11.59 -4.94 -3.71
N LEU A 468 10.96 -4.43 -2.65
CA LEU A 468 10.23 -5.25 -1.68
C LEU A 468 9.05 -6.00 -2.33
N ASN A 469 8.40 -5.38 -3.32
CA ASN A 469 7.27 -5.98 -4.06
C ASN A 469 7.67 -7.00 -5.12
N LEU A 470 8.96 -7.15 -5.44
CA LEU A 470 9.41 -8.21 -6.35
C LEU A 470 9.14 -9.59 -5.75
N ASP A 471 8.84 -10.55 -6.62
CA ASP A 471 8.79 -11.94 -6.18
C ASP A 471 10.19 -12.41 -5.75
N TYR A 472 10.22 -13.41 -4.87
CA TYR A 472 11.46 -13.87 -4.28
C TYR A 472 12.48 -14.41 -5.32
N ASN A 473 12.00 -15.03 -6.42
CA ASN A 473 12.87 -15.50 -7.50
C ASN A 473 13.44 -14.34 -8.33
N GLU A 474 12.65 -13.29 -8.54
CA GLU A 474 13.10 -12.05 -9.19
C GLU A 474 14.18 -11.35 -8.36
N LYS A 475 14.01 -11.27 -7.03
CA LYS A 475 15.04 -10.75 -6.11
C LYS A 475 16.35 -11.53 -6.26
N LEU A 476 16.29 -12.85 -6.28
CA LEU A 476 17.48 -13.69 -6.49
C LEU A 476 18.13 -13.45 -7.85
N ALA A 477 17.33 -13.44 -8.91
CA ALA A 477 17.85 -13.24 -10.26
C ALA A 477 18.53 -11.86 -10.41
N LEU A 478 17.94 -10.83 -9.79
CA LEU A 478 18.50 -9.48 -9.71
C LEU A 478 19.81 -9.45 -8.92
N TRP A 479 19.89 -10.14 -7.79
CA TRP A 479 21.11 -10.26 -7.00
C TRP A 479 22.21 -10.99 -7.77
N PHE A 480 21.90 -12.13 -8.38
CA PHE A 480 22.86 -12.89 -9.18
C PHE A 480 23.42 -12.04 -10.31
N SER A 481 22.55 -11.47 -11.15
CA SER A 481 22.96 -10.63 -12.29
C SER A 481 23.80 -9.42 -11.86
N THR A 482 23.49 -8.81 -10.71
CA THR A 482 24.24 -7.67 -10.19
C THR A 482 25.61 -8.09 -9.63
N LEU A 483 25.68 -9.16 -8.83
CA LEU A 483 26.92 -9.62 -8.19
C LEU A 483 27.94 -10.17 -9.18
N ILE A 484 27.51 -10.76 -10.29
CA ILE A 484 28.46 -11.24 -11.29
C ILE A 484 29.03 -10.12 -12.18
N ASN A 485 28.45 -8.92 -12.14
CA ASN A 485 28.87 -7.83 -12.99
C ASN A 485 30.12 -7.16 -12.39
N LYS A 486 31.20 -7.05 -13.17
CA LYS A 486 32.47 -6.50 -12.66
C LYS A 486 32.34 -5.04 -12.23
N GLU A 487 31.45 -4.27 -12.87
CA GLU A 487 31.27 -2.85 -12.59
C GLU A 487 30.65 -2.61 -11.20
N PHE A 488 29.92 -3.59 -10.66
CA PHE A 488 29.40 -3.53 -9.29
C PHE A 488 30.52 -3.28 -8.25
N TYR A 489 31.69 -3.88 -8.46
CA TYR A 489 32.81 -3.82 -7.51
C TYR A 489 33.76 -2.64 -7.70
N ARG A 490 33.64 -1.88 -8.80
CA ARG A 490 34.66 -0.90 -9.24
C ARG A 490 35.00 0.17 -8.19
N ASP A 491 34.01 0.57 -7.39
CA ASP A 491 34.17 1.60 -6.36
C ASP A 491 34.33 1.02 -4.95
N MET A 492 34.11 -0.29 -4.77
CA MET A 492 34.26 -0.97 -3.48
C MET A 492 35.72 -1.37 -3.24
N TYR A 493 36.43 -1.73 -4.30
CA TYR A 493 37.77 -2.33 -4.23
C TYR A 493 38.70 -1.74 -5.30
N SER A 494 40.00 -1.70 -5.01
CA SER A 494 40.99 -1.35 -6.04
C SER A 494 41.03 -2.40 -7.15
N GLN A 495 41.41 -2.01 -8.37
CA GLN A 495 41.50 -2.93 -9.52
C GLN A 495 42.33 -4.19 -9.19
N ASN A 496 43.47 -4.03 -8.53
CA ASN A 496 44.31 -5.14 -8.07
C ASN A 496 43.56 -6.11 -7.13
N LYS A 497 42.67 -5.60 -6.26
CA LYS A 497 41.87 -6.43 -5.36
C LYS A 497 40.74 -7.13 -6.11
N ILE A 498 40.09 -6.45 -7.05
CA ILE A 498 39.09 -7.05 -7.95
C ILE A 498 39.71 -8.22 -8.73
N ASP A 499 40.89 -8.04 -9.31
CA ASP A 499 41.58 -9.08 -10.08
C ASP A 499 41.97 -10.28 -9.21
N LYS A 500 42.38 -10.04 -7.95
CA LYS A 500 42.65 -11.12 -6.98
C LYS A 500 41.39 -11.89 -6.60
N ILE A 501 40.30 -11.20 -6.27
CA ILE A 501 39.01 -11.83 -5.96
C ILE A 501 38.53 -12.64 -7.16
N LYS A 502 38.60 -12.06 -8.36
CA LYS A 502 38.25 -12.75 -9.60
C LYS A 502 39.05 -14.04 -9.73
N LYS A 503 40.39 -13.98 -9.68
CA LYS A 503 41.26 -15.15 -9.81
C LYS A 503 40.97 -16.23 -8.75
N PHE A 504 40.75 -15.82 -7.51
CA PHE A 504 40.37 -16.72 -6.42
C PHE A 504 39.05 -17.42 -6.74
N MET A 505 38.03 -16.67 -7.15
CA MET A 505 36.73 -17.23 -7.52
C MET A 505 36.90 -18.23 -8.68
N ILE A 506 37.57 -17.86 -9.78
CA ILE A 506 37.82 -18.77 -10.91
C ILE A 506 38.39 -20.11 -10.43
N ASP A 507 39.49 -20.06 -9.67
CA ASP A 507 40.18 -21.25 -9.16
C ASP A 507 39.28 -22.09 -8.24
N LEU A 508 38.51 -21.43 -7.37
CA LEU A 508 37.57 -22.08 -6.47
C LEU A 508 36.48 -22.84 -7.24
N PHE A 509 35.79 -22.16 -8.16
CA PHE A 509 34.72 -22.78 -8.95
C PHE A 509 35.23 -23.96 -9.79
N VAL A 510 36.43 -23.86 -10.40
CA VAL A 510 37.05 -24.97 -11.15
C VAL A 510 37.34 -26.16 -10.25
N LYS A 511 37.97 -25.93 -9.09
CA LYS A 511 38.31 -27.02 -8.16
C LYS A 511 37.07 -27.74 -7.64
N ILE A 512 35.98 -27.01 -7.41
CA ILE A 512 34.69 -27.61 -7.01
C ILE A 512 34.10 -28.42 -8.17
N ASP A 513 34.04 -27.87 -9.39
CA ASP A 513 33.47 -28.56 -10.56
C ASP A 513 34.23 -29.84 -10.93
N GLU A 514 35.57 -29.81 -10.83
CA GLU A 514 36.43 -30.95 -11.09
C GLU A 514 36.52 -31.95 -9.93
N ASN A 515 35.82 -31.71 -8.80
CA ASN A 515 35.94 -32.46 -7.55
C ASN A 515 37.39 -32.58 -7.04
N LYS A 516 38.21 -31.54 -7.26
CA LYS A 516 39.63 -31.46 -6.86
C LYS A 516 39.88 -30.59 -5.63
N LEU A 517 38.82 -30.11 -4.98
CA LEU A 517 38.95 -29.33 -3.75
C LEU A 517 39.47 -30.22 -2.60
N GLU A 518 40.56 -29.82 -1.96
CA GLU A 518 41.11 -30.55 -0.82
C GLU A 518 40.15 -30.48 0.38
N LYS A 519 39.99 -31.59 1.13
CA LYS A 519 39.12 -31.66 2.31
C LYS A 519 39.43 -30.61 3.39
N ASN A 520 40.65 -30.09 3.43
CA ASN A 520 41.12 -29.10 4.41
C ASN A 520 41.53 -27.79 3.75
N TYR A 521 40.91 -27.42 2.62
CA TYR A 521 41.22 -26.17 1.96
C TYR A 521 40.92 -24.99 2.91
N SER A 522 41.96 -24.35 3.42
CA SER A 522 41.85 -23.26 4.39
C SER A 522 41.50 -21.97 3.67
N TYR A 523 40.27 -21.48 3.90
CA TYR A 523 39.76 -20.23 3.34
C TYR A 523 40.11 -19.00 4.19
N GLN A 524 41.22 -19.04 4.93
CA GLN A 524 41.52 -18.07 5.99
C GLN A 524 41.72 -16.65 5.46
N GLY A 525 40.99 -15.69 6.05
CA GLY A 525 41.24 -14.26 5.94
C GLY A 525 40.20 -13.50 5.13
N GLU A 526 40.63 -12.83 4.08
CA GLU A 526 39.82 -11.82 3.37
C GLU A 526 38.75 -12.39 2.41
N TYR A 527 38.76 -13.69 2.11
CA TYR A 527 37.86 -14.34 1.15
C TYR A 527 36.67 -15.06 1.80
N GLU A 528 36.75 -15.38 3.10
CA GLU A 528 35.71 -16.09 3.85
C GLU A 528 34.32 -15.42 3.74
N PRO A 529 34.17 -14.08 3.82
CA PRO A 529 32.86 -13.43 3.66
C PRO A 529 32.29 -13.56 2.25
N ILE A 530 33.14 -13.64 1.22
CA ILE A 530 32.69 -13.83 -0.17
C ILE A 530 32.10 -15.23 -0.33
N ILE A 531 32.70 -16.24 0.31
CA ILE A 531 32.17 -17.60 0.35
C ILE A 531 30.87 -17.65 1.15
N GLY A 532 30.80 -16.93 2.28
CA GLY A 532 29.59 -16.80 3.08
C GLY A 532 28.41 -16.29 2.27
N ILE A 533 28.60 -15.19 1.51
CA ILE A 533 27.57 -14.66 0.60
C ILE A 533 27.10 -15.72 -0.41
N LEU A 534 28.00 -16.52 -0.98
CA LEU A 534 27.63 -17.58 -1.94
C LEU A 534 26.88 -18.74 -1.29
N ILE A 535 27.17 -19.06 -0.02
CA ILE A 535 26.42 -20.03 0.76
C ILE A 535 25.03 -19.48 1.07
N ASP A 536 24.93 -18.23 1.54
CA ASP A 536 23.67 -17.59 1.92
C ASP A 536 22.77 -17.32 0.70
N LEU A 537 23.35 -17.18 -0.50
CA LEU A 537 22.65 -17.18 -1.80
C LEU A 537 22.26 -18.59 -2.32
N GLY A 538 22.66 -19.65 -1.63
CA GLY A 538 22.36 -21.03 -2.00
C GLY A 538 23.16 -21.54 -3.20
N ILE A 539 24.31 -20.96 -3.52
CA ILE A 539 25.22 -21.48 -4.58
C ILE A 539 26.05 -22.66 -4.06
N PHE A 540 26.55 -22.54 -2.83
CA PHE A 540 27.28 -23.59 -2.13
C PHE A 540 26.50 -24.08 -0.91
N LYS A 541 26.81 -25.29 -0.44
CA LYS A 541 26.13 -25.88 0.72
C LYS A 541 26.53 -25.24 2.05
N ASP A 542 27.81 -25.33 2.39
CA ASP A 542 28.36 -24.83 3.66
C ASP A 542 29.90 -24.74 3.59
N PHE A 543 30.52 -24.26 4.66
CA PHE A 543 31.97 -24.12 4.78
C PHE A 543 32.71 -25.45 4.99
N ASP A 544 32.06 -26.46 5.56
CA ASP A 544 32.66 -27.76 5.88
C ASP A 544 32.80 -28.63 4.61
N LYS A 545 31.84 -28.51 3.70
CA LYS A 545 31.74 -29.24 2.45
C LYS A 545 31.30 -28.31 1.33
N LEU A 546 32.26 -27.52 0.84
CA LEU A 546 32.06 -26.56 -0.24
C LEU A 546 31.78 -27.27 -1.59
N GLU A 547 30.55 -27.69 -1.77
CA GLU A 547 29.99 -28.29 -2.98
C GLU A 547 28.91 -27.37 -3.55
N PHE A 548 28.76 -27.36 -4.87
CA PHE A 548 27.60 -26.73 -5.47
C PHE A 548 26.29 -27.38 -5.00
N THR A 549 25.30 -26.54 -4.74
CA THR A 549 23.90 -26.96 -4.71
C THR A 549 23.41 -27.28 -6.14
N ASN A 550 22.21 -27.83 -6.27
CA ASN A 550 21.60 -28.04 -7.59
C ASN A 550 21.40 -26.72 -8.35
N LEU A 551 20.96 -25.67 -7.64
CA LEU A 551 20.84 -24.32 -8.17
C LEU A 551 22.22 -23.78 -8.59
N GLY A 552 23.21 -23.87 -7.70
CA GLY A 552 24.58 -23.44 -7.94
C GLY A 552 25.19 -24.06 -9.19
N LYS A 553 25.00 -25.37 -9.41
CA LYS A 553 25.46 -26.05 -10.65
C LYS A 553 24.79 -25.50 -11.90
N LYS A 554 23.49 -25.21 -11.86
CA LYS A 554 22.76 -24.68 -13.02
C LYS A 554 23.17 -23.24 -13.33
N ILE A 555 23.27 -22.38 -12.31
CA ILE A 555 23.74 -21.00 -12.43
C ILE A 555 25.18 -20.97 -12.96
N PHE A 556 26.05 -21.79 -12.40
CA PHE A 556 27.43 -21.94 -12.87
C PHE A 556 27.49 -22.33 -14.36
N LYS A 557 26.74 -23.36 -14.77
CA LYS A 557 26.67 -23.80 -16.18
C LYS A 557 26.09 -22.73 -17.10
N TYR A 558 25.12 -21.95 -16.64
CA TYR A 558 24.51 -20.87 -17.41
C TYR A 558 25.54 -19.77 -17.71
N TYR A 559 26.22 -19.24 -16.70
CA TYR A 559 27.23 -18.20 -16.91
C TYR A 559 28.48 -18.69 -17.64
N ASN A 560 28.88 -19.94 -17.43
CA ASN A 560 29.99 -20.55 -18.18
C ASN A 560 29.66 -20.76 -19.68
N LYS A 561 28.39 -20.71 -20.10
CA LYS A 561 28.04 -20.74 -21.53
C LYS A 561 28.13 -19.36 -22.21
N LEU A 562 28.13 -18.27 -21.44
CA LEU A 562 28.07 -16.88 -21.93
C LEU A 562 29.46 -16.27 -22.24
N ILE A 563 30.45 -17.10 -22.62
CA ILE A 563 31.89 -16.78 -22.68
C ILE A 563 32.34 -15.56 -23.53
N PRO A 564 31.54 -14.88 -24.40
CA PRO A 564 31.99 -13.63 -25.00
C PRO A 564 31.35 -12.33 -24.49
N ILE A 565 30.71 -12.25 -23.31
CA ILE A 565 30.16 -10.97 -22.79
C ILE A 565 31.19 -10.18 -21.96
N LYS A 566 31.54 -8.96 -22.40
CA LYS A 566 32.67 -8.14 -21.89
C LYS A 566 32.52 -7.61 -20.45
N ASN A 567 31.33 -7.62 -19.85
CA ASN A 567 31.06 -6.97 -18.55
C ASN A 567 30.61 -7.90 -17.42
N ILE A 568 30.36 -9.17 -17.72
CA ILE A 568 30.33 -10.21 -16.68
C ILE A 568 31.76 -10.32 -16.14
N ILE A 569 31.94 -10.65 -14.85
CA ILE A 569 33.21 -11.24 -14.39
C ILE A 569 33.39 -12.50 -15.22
N ASN A 570 34.02 -12.36 -16.38
CA ASN A 570 34.24 -13.46 -17.30
C ASN A 570 35.18 -14.39 -16.56
N ILE A 571 34.62 -15.47 -16.03
CA ILE A 571 35.41 -16.55 -15.49
C ILE A 571 35.92 -17.27 -16.72
N ASP A 572 37.04 -16.79 -17.28
CA ASP A 572 37.63 -17.40 -18.45
C ASP A 572 38.27 -18.72 -18.00
N PHE A 573 37.54 -19.82 -18.17
CA PHE A 573 37.94 -21.16 -17.74
C PHE A 573 38.91 -21.85 -18.70
N LYS A 574 39.21 -21.22 -19.84
CA LYS A 574 40.18 -21.76 -20.80
C LYS A 574 41.54 -21.12 -20.57
N LYS A 575 42.50 -21.97 -20.17
CA LYS A 575 43.93 -21.70 -20.39
C LYS A 575 44.26 -21.76 -21.87
#